data_AF-A0A3D3KR34-F1
#
_entry.id   AF-A0A3D3KR34-F1
#
_cell.length_a   1.000
_cell.length_b   1.000
_cell.length_c   1.000
_cell.angle_alpha   90.00
_cell.angle_beta   90.00
_cell.angle_gamma   90.00
#
_symmetry.space_group_name_H-M   'P 1'
#
loop_
_entity.id
_entity.type
_entity.pdbx_description
1 polymer ?
#
loop_
_entity_poly.entity_id
_entity_poly.type
_entity_poly.pdbx_seq_one_letter_code
_entity_poly.pdbx_strand_id
1 'polypeptide(L)' 'MSQLPASYQEYLAGKSESFINTVRPILMQSAADKTQGVRVLNLPHGHQAHLDDSIPFGTVIEDID' A
#
# COMPACT_ATOMS: atom_id res chain seq x y z
N MET A 1 15.57 -9.57 5.83
CA MET A 1 14.10 -9.58 5.75
C MET A 1 13.62 -8.15 5.93
N SER A 2 13.21 -7.49 4.84
CA SER A 2 12.78 -6.09 4.90
C SER A 2 11.41 -6.04 5.58
N GLN A 3 11.41 -5.69 6.85
CA GLN A 3 10.18 -5.48 7.61
C GLN A 3 9.52 -4.19 7.10
N LEU A 4 8.20 -4.23 6.87
CA LEU A 4 7.44 -3.06 6.48
C LEU A 4 7.54 -1.98 7.58
N PRO A 5 7.55 -0.68 7.23
CA PRO A 5 7.41 0.41 8.20
C PRO A 5 6.19 0.22 9.09
N ALA A 6 6.24 0.77 10.31
CA ALA A 6 5.12 0.71 11.26
C ALA A 6 3.82 1.22 10.63
N SER A 7 3.87 2.36 9.93
CA SER A 7 2.70 2.95 9.26
C SER A 7 2.02 2.01 8.26
N TYR A 8 2.80 1.20 7.52
CA TYR A 8 2.23 0.21 6.60
C TYR A 8 1.68 -1.01 7.33
N GLN A 9 2.30 -1.44 8.44
CA GLN A 9 1.74 -2.52 9.25
C GLN A 9 0.42 -2.12 9.92
N GLU A 10 0.34 -0.89 10.42
CA GLU A 10 -0.89 -0.31 10.99
C GLU A 10 -1.99 -0.22 9.94
N TYR A 11 -1.67 0.21 8.72
CA TYR A 11 -2.63 0.23 7.61
C TYR A 11 -3.16 -1.16 7.24
N LEU A 12 -2.31 -2.19 7.29
CA LEU A 12 -2.69 -3.56 7.01
C LEU A 12 -3.45 -4.22 8.17
N ALA A 13 -3.39 -3.65 9.38
CA ALA A 13 -4.06 -4.21 10.55
C ALA A 13 -5.58 -4.19 10.35
N GLY A 14 -6.20 -5.37 10.41
CA GLY A 14 -7.64 -5.53 10.23
C GLY A 14 -8.12 -5.61 8.77
N LYS A 15 -7.22 -5.54 7.78
CA LYS A 15 -7.55 -5.80 6.38
C LYS A 15 -7.57 -7.31 6.09
N SER A 16 -8.35 -7.73 5.09
CA SER A 16 -8.44 -9.13 4.68
C SER A 16 -7.14 -9.64 4.05
N GLU A 17 -6.83 -10.93 4.20
CA GLU A 17 -5.60 -11.53 3.66
C GLU A 17 -5.46 -11.34 2.14
N SER A 18 -6.55 -11.46 1.38
CA SER A 18 -6.55 -11.22 -0.07
C SER A 18 -6.13 -9.80 -0.43
N PHE A 19 -6.59 -8.82 0.35
CA PHE A 19 -6.21 -7.42 0.20
C PHE A 19 -4.73 -7.23 0.54
N ILE A 20 -4.31 -7.76 1.69
CA ILE A 20 -2.91 -7.70 2.14
C ILE A 20 -1.98 -8.29 1.08
N ASN A 21 -2.29 -9.47 0.53
CA ASN A 21 -1.49 -10.10 -0.51
C ASN A 21 -1.39 -9.27 -1.80
N THR A 22 -2.43 -8.49 -2.12
CA THR A 22 -2.46 -7.61 -3.29
C THR A 22 -1.58 -6.37 -3.07
N VAL A 23 -1.67 -5.73 -1.90
CA VAL A 23 -0.98 -4.44 -1.64
C VAL A 23 0.43 -4.62 -1.09
N ARG A 24 0.73 -5.74 -0.42
CA ARG A 24 2.03 -6.05 0.18
C ARG A 24 3.22 -5.89 -0.77
N PRO A 25 3.22 -6.43 -2.01
CA PRO A 25 4.36 -6.23 -2.91
C PRO A 25 4.63 -4.74 -3.20
N ILE A 26 3.57 -3.93 -3.30
CA ILE A 26 3.68 -2.49 -3.56
C ILE A 26 4.20 -1.73 -2.34
N LEU A 27 3.71 -2.06 -1.14
CA LEU A 27 4.21 -1.49 0.11
C LEU A 27 5.69 -1.86 0.34
N MET A 28 6.10 -3.08 -0.02
CA MET A 28 7.50 -3.51 0.04
C MET A 28 8.36 -2.74 -0.96
N GLN A 29 7.86 -2.49 -2.17
CA GLN A 29 8.55 -1.69 -3.18
C GLN A 29 8.73 -0.24 -2.71
N SER A 30 7.65 0.38 -2.20
CA SER A 30 7.68 1.71 -1.60
C SER A 30 8.69 1.78 -0.45
N ALA A 31 8.72 0.77 0.43
CA ALA A 31 9.67 0.69 1.54
C ALA A 31 11.13 0.46 1.11
N ALA A 32 11.35 -0.17 -0.03
CA ALA A 32 12.67 -0.34 -0.61
C ALA A 32 13.19 0.98 -1.20
N ASP A 33 12.32 1.70 -1.92
CA ASP A 33 12.68 2.96 -2.59
C ASP A 33 12.74 4.15 -1.61
N LYS A 34 11.83 4.16 -0.62
CA LYS A 34 11.66 5.22 0.40
C LYS A 34 11.41 6.61 -0.18
N THR A 35 10.89 6.69 -1.39
CA THR A 35 10.62 7.93 -2.13
C THR A 35 9.14 8.25 -2.15
N GLN A 36 8.32 7.27 -2.53
CA GLN A 36 6.91 7.43 -2.85
C GLN A 36 6.02 6.62 -1.90
N GLY A 37 4.82 7.12 -1.66
CA GLY A 37 3.76 6.41 -0.93
C GLY A 37 3.00 5.44 -1.83
N VAL A 38 1.88 4.93 -1.31
CA VAL A 38 1.06 3.95 -2.02
C VAL A 38 -0.36 4.46 -2.18
N ARG A 39 -0.91 4.38 -3.39
CA ARG A 39 -2.32 4.59 -3.66
C ARG A 39 -3.01 3.25 -3.88
N VAL A 40 -4.11 3.05 -3.17
CA VAL A 40 -4.98 1.88 -3.31
C VAL A 40 -6.30 2.34 -3.90
N LEU A 41 -6.63 1.84 -5.09
CA LEU A 41 -7.92 2.04 -5.73
C LEU A 41 -8.83 0.84 -5.43
N ASN A 42 -10.02 1.13 -4.92
CA ASN A 42 -11.08 0.16 -4.76
C ASN A 42 -11.96 0.16 -6.01
N LEU A 43 -11.80 -0.85 -6.85
CA LEU A 43 -12.51 -1.00 -8.11
C LEU A 43 -13.70 -1.98 -7.92
N PRO A 44 -14.76 -1.89 -8.74
CA PRO A 44 -15.89 -2.82 -8.69
C PRO A 44 -15.50 -4.31 -8.82
N HIS A 45 -14.35 -4.58 -9.45
CA HIS A 45 -13.84 -5.93 -9.73
C HIS A 45 -12.61 -6.32 -8.90
N GLY A 46 -12.18 -5.49 -7.93
CA GLY A 46 -11.04 -5.81 -7.07
C GLY A 46 -10.30 -4.59 -6.54
N HIS A 47 -9.08 -4.81 -6.08
CA HIS A 47 -8.22 -3.74 -5.57
C HIS A 47 -6.99 -3.59 -6.44
N GLN A 48 -6.58 -2.35 -6.68
CA GLN A 48 -5.33 -2.04 -7.35
C GLN A 48 -4.46 -1.18 -6.45
N ALA A 49 -3.26 -1.64 -6.15
CA ALA A 49 -2.26 -0.82 -5.46
C ALA A 49 -1.13 -0.44 -6.41
N HIS A 50 -0.67 0.80 -6.32
CA HIS A 50 0.47 1.30 -7.08
C HIS A 50 1.23 2.36 -6.27
N LEU A 51 2.50 2.59 -6.64
CA LEU A 51 3.27 3.70 -6.12
C LEU A 51 2.76 5.01 -6.73
N ASP A 52 2.69 6.05 -5.90
CA ASP A 52 2.25 7.38 -6.34
C ASP A 52 3.23 8.42 -5.81
N ASP A 53 3.84 9.18 -6.74
CA ASP A 53 4.81 10.23 -6.43
C ASP A 53 4.21 11.43 -5.70
N SER A 54 2.89 11.62 -5.85
CA SER A 54 2.15 12.69 -5.16
C SER A 54 1.92 12.36 -3.68
N ILE A 55 2.18 11.11 -3.28
CA ILE A 55 1.99 10.63 -1.91
C ILE A 55 3.37 10.49 -1.27
N PRO A 56 3.62 11.11 -0.10
CA PRO A 56 4.88 10.95 0.58
C PRO A 56 5.07 9.51 1.09
N PHE A 57 6.31 9.02 1.05
CA PHE A 57 6.69 7.74 1.62
C PHE A 57 6.14 7.54 3.05
N GLY A 58 5.65 6.33 3.34
CA GLY A 58 5.04 6.00 4.63
C GLY A 58 3.54 6.29 4.69
N THR A 59 2.96 6.85 3.62
CA THR A 59 1.53 7.15 3.54
C THR A 59 0.85 6.22 2.54
N VAL A 60 -0.35 5.76 2.92
CA VAL A 60 -1.23 5.01 2.04
C VAL A 60 -2.54 5.79 1.90
N ILE A 61 -2.96 6.04 0.66
CA ILE A 61 -4.26 6.67 0.38
C ILE A 61 -5.16 5.64 -0.30
N GLU A 62 -6.36 5.47 0.27
CA GLU A 62 -7.43 4.67 -0.34
C GLU A 62 -8.35 5.61 -1.13
N ASP A 63 -8.60 5.26 -2.38
CA ASP A 63 -9.47 6.00 -3.30
C ASP A 63 -10.49 5.03 -3.92
N ILE A 64 -11.58 5.59 -4.43
CA ILE A 64 -12.69 4.86 -5.02
C ILE A 64 -12.92 5.41 -6.42
N ASP A 65 -12.90 4.51 -7.41
CA ASP A 65 -13.25 4.78 -8.80
C ASP A 65 -14.74 4.46 -9.06
#